data_AF-A0A8B3L6P9-F1
#
_entry.id   AF-A0A8B3L6P9-F1
#
_cell.length_a   1.000
_cell.length_b   1.000
_cell.length_c   1.000
_cell.angle_alpha   90.00
_cell.angle_beta   90.00
_cell.angle_gamma   90.00
#
_symmetry.space_group_name_H-M   'P 1'
#
loop_
_entity.id
_entity.type
_entity.pdbx_description
1 polymer ?
#
loop_
_entity_poly.entity_id
_entity_poly.type
_entity_poly.pdbx_seq_one_letter_code
_entity_poly.pdbx_strand_id
1 'polypeptide(L)' 'TLLCLPFIPGSAARLLDLLAVPADKRNFAHVHADHALVPGTALPVPEGVFPRYVEQDTKA' A
#
# COMPACT_ATOMS: atom_id res chain seq x y z
N THR A 1 1.59 2.17 -6.52
CA THR A 1 0.62 2.03 -5.41
C THR A 1 -0.39 3.15 -5.32
N LEU A 2 0.03 4.43 -5.30
CA LEU A 2 -0.90 5.56 -5.17
C LEU A 2 -1.96 5.60 -6.29
N LEU A 3 -1.55 5.30 -7.54
CA LEU A 3 -2.46 5.17 -8.68
C LEU A 3 -3.47 4.01 -8.56
N CYS A 4 -3.27 3.07 -7.63
CA CYS A 4 -4.13 1.92 -7.42
C CYS A 4 -5.23 2.17 -6.37
N LEU A 5 -5.18 3.29 -5.64
CA LEU A 5 -6.20 3.68 -4.66
C LEU A 5 -7.65 3.62 -5.17
N PRO A 6 -7.99 4.02 -6.42
CA PRO A 6 -9.37 3.92 -6.90
C PRO A 6 -9.81 2.50 -7.28
N PHE A 7 -8.90 1.53 -7.36
CA PHE A 7 -9.20 0.15 -7.78
C PHE A 7 -9.19 -0.84 -6.61
N ILE A 8 -8.23 -0.68 -5.70
CA ILE A 8 -8.00 -1.54 -4.54
C ILE A 8 -7.68 -0.69 -3.30
N PRO A 9 -8.62 0.16 -2.83
CA PRO A 9 -8.35 1.22 -1.85
C PRO A 9 -7.70 0.70 -0.56
N GLY A 10 -8.20 -0.42 -0.01
CA GLY A 10 -7.65 -1.03 1.21
C GLY A 10 -6.22 -1.56 1.03
N SER A 11 -5.99 -2.35 -0.01
CA SER A 11 -4.66 -2.94 -0.28
C SER A 11 -3.63 -1.88 -0.69
N ALA A 12 -4.02 -0.90 -1.51
CA ALA A 12 -3.16 0.22 -1.88
C ALA A 12 -2.81 1.09 -0.66
N ALA A 13 -3.76 1.36 0.24
CA ALA A 13 -3.50 2.05 1.50
C ALA A 13 -2.49 1.29 2.37
N ARG A 14 -2.67 -0.02 2.57
CA ARG A 14 -1.72 -0.86 3.32
C ARG A 14 -0.31 -0.85 2.73
N LEU A 15 -0.19 -0.94 1.41
CA LEU A 15 1.11 -0.82 0.75
C LEU A 15 1.75 0.56 0.95
N LEU A 16 0.95 1.63 0.99
CA LEU A 16 1.45 2.99 1.27
C LEU A 16 1.82 3.17 2.75
N ASP A 17 1.12 2.49 3.68
CA ASP A 17 1.50 2.42 5.09
C ASP A 17 2.87 1.76 5.26
N LEU A 18 3.12 0.64 4.57
CA LEU A 18 4.40 -0.06 4.59
C LEU A 18 5.57 0.76 4.02
N LEU A 19 5.28 1.73 3.15
CA LEU A 19 6.25 2.67 2.61
C LEU A 19 6.35 3.97 3.44
N ALA A 20 5.72 4.01 4.61
CA ALA A 20 5.64 5.18 5.49
C ALA A 20 5.12 6.45 4.78
N VAL A 21 4.23 6.29 3.80
CA VAL A 21 3.63 7.43 3.07
C VAL A 21 2.41 7.94 3.85
N PRO A 22 2.43 9.17 4.39
CA PRO A 22 1.31 9.73 5.16
C PRO A 22 0.00 9.81 4.37
N ALA A 23 -1.15 9.70 5.03
CA ALA A 23 -2.47 9.67 4.40
C ALA A 23 -2.80 10.95 3.61
N ASP A 24 -2.37 12.11 4.10
CA ASP A 24 -2.52 13.42 3.47
C ASP A 24 -1.68 13.58 2.19
N LYS A 25 -0.70 12.69 1.96
CA LYS A 25 0.15 12.65 0.77
C LYS A 25 -0.27 11.61 -0.27
N ARG A 26 -1.50 11.07 -0.17
CA ARG A 26 -2.01 9.99 -1.04
C ARG A 26 -2.90 10.49 -2.18
N ASN A 27 -2.57 11.65 -2.74
CA ASN A 27 -3.28 12.22 -3.89
C ASN A 27 -2.36 12.32 -5.11
N PHE A 28 -2.94 12.53 -6.29
CA PHE A 28 -2.16 12.54 -7.55
C PHE A 28 -1.14 13.67 -7.65
N ALA A 29 -1.26 14.75 -6.88
CA ALA A 29 -0.23 15.79 -6.84
C ALA A 29 1.10 15.27 -6.27
N HIS A 30 1.08 14.18 -5.50
CA HIS A 30 2.27 13.56 -4.93
C HIS A 30 2.91 12.48 -5.83
N VAL A 31 2.46 12.34 -7.08
CA VAL A 31 3.08 11.44 -8.08
C VAL A 31 4.07 12.22 -8.93
N HIS A 32 5.07 12.80 -8.27
CA HIS A 32 6.15 13.56 -8.90
C HIS A 32 7.48 13.27 -8.21
N ALA A 33 8.61 13.54 -8.88
CA ALA A 33 9.95 13.30 -8.34
C ALA A 33 10.22 14.07 -7.04
N ASP A 34 9.64 15.25 -6.88
CA ASP A 34 9.75 16.07 -5.66
C ASP A 34 9.12 15.41 -4.42
N HIS A 35 8.28 14.40 -4.63
CA HIS A 35 7.59 13.64 -3.58
C HIS A 35 8.06 12.19 -3.53
N ALA A 36 9.23 11.89 -4.11
CA ALA A 36 9.85 10.58 -4.03
C ALA A 36 10.13 10.17 -2.57
N LEU A 37 10.28 8.86 -2.36
CA LEU A 37 10.64 8.33 -1.05
C LEU A 37 11.99 8.88 -0.61
N VAL A 38 12.04 9.33 0.64
CA VAL A 38 13.25 9.92 1.22
C VAL A 38 14.17 8.80 1.73
N PRO A 39 15.43 8.72 1.28
CA PRO A 39 16.38 7.74 1.78
C PRO A 39 16.55 7.82 3.31
N GLY A 40 16.68 6.66 3.95
CA GLY A 40 16.84 6.57 5.41
C GLY A 40 15.54 6.73 6.21
N THR A 41 14.40 6.92 5.55
CA THR A 41 13.09 6.87 6.22
C THR A 41 12.88 5.51 6.88
N ALA A 42 12.62 5.52 8.19
CA ALA A 42 12.30 4.29 8.92
C ALA A 42 10.98 3.72 8.39
N LEU A 43 11.01 2.47 7.95
CA LEU A 43 9.83 1.75 7.49
C LEU A 43 9.30 0.84 8.60
N PRO A 44 7.97 0.66 8.71
CA PRO A 44 7.41 -0.34 9.61
C PRO A 44 7.82 -1.75 9.19
N VAL A 45 7.57 -2.72 10.07
CA VAL A 45 7.84 -4.14 9.76
C VAL A 45 7.02 -4.55 8.51
N PRO A 46 7.65 -5.19 7.50
CA PRO A 46 6.93 -5.61 6.30
C PRO A 46 5.84 -6.66 6.60
N GLU A 47 4.66 -6.46 6.03
CA GLU A 47 3.52 -7.38 6.15
C GLU A 47 2.97 -7.79 4.78
N GLY A 48 2.37 -8.98 4.69
CA GLY A 48 1.72 -9.46 3.48
C GLY A 48 0.40 -8.74 3.22
N VAL A 49 0.28 -8.04 2.09
CA VAL A 49 -0.96 -7.32 1.70
C VAL A 49 -1.90 -8.19 0.86
N PHE A 50 -1.36 -9.09 0.05
CA PHE A 50 -2.13 -9.97 -0.83
C PHE A 50 -1.89 -11.43 -0.44
N PRO A 51 -2.70 -12.00 0.46
CA PRO A 51 -2.64 -13.42 0.72
C PRO A 51 -3.02 -14.20 -0.54
N ARG A 52 -2.42 -15.39 -0.71
CA ARG A 52 -2.85 -16.30 -1.75
C ARG A 52 -4.29 -16.76 -1.46
N TYR A 53 -5.07 -16.97 -2.51
CA TYR A 53 -6.36 -17.63 -2.39
C TYR A 53 -6.19 -19.02 -1.75
N VAL A 54 -7.08 -19.34 -0.81
CA VAL A 54 -7.16 -20.65 -0.16
C VAL A 54 -8.54 -21.21 -0.45
N GLU A 55 -8.58 -22.35 -1.13
CA GLU A 55 -9.82 -23.07 -1.42
C GLU A 55 -10.53 -23.41 -0.11
N GLN A 56 -11.83 -23.14 -0.04
CA GLN A 56 -12.61 -23.48 1.14
C GLN A 56 -12.87 -24.99 1.10
N ASP A 57 -12.55 -25.69 2.18
CA ASP A 57 -12.90 -27.11 2.30
C ASP A 57 -14.42 -27.24 2.14
N THR A 58 -14.85 -27.97 1.10
CA THR A 58 -16.25 -28.30 0.90
C THR A 58 -16.65 -29.35 1.94
N LYS A 59 -16.94 -28.91 3.17
CA LYS A 59 -17.63 -29.71 4.18
C LYS A 59 -18.72 -28.89 4.83
N ALA A 60 -19.93 -29.06 4.31
CA ALA A 60 -21.18 -29.10 5.05
C ALA A 60 -21.97 -30.30 4.54
#